data_AF-A0A246HSE3-F1
#
_entry.id   AF-A0A246HSE3-F1
#
_cell.length_a   1.000
_cell.length_b   1.000
_cell.length_c   1.000
_cell.angle_alpha   90.00
_cell.angle_beta   90.00
_cell.angle_gamma   90.00
#
_symmetry.space_group_name_H-M   'P 1'
#
loop_
_entity.id
_entity.type
_entity.pdbx_description
1 polymer ?
#
loop_
_entity_poly.entity_id
_entity_poly.type
_entity_poly.pdbx_seq_one_letter_code
_entity_poly.pdbx_strand_id
1 'polypeptide(L)'
;MLLTALVVACLGMFLVVAFTHLFSRQNSLAVVFVLALSLIALASPSPAWDARSIWLFHGKRIFYDASLYAQLDNYAIWSHNDYPSFVPALMASVAHVFGYWNDVFPKVVVPLAMLPALLVILPRIPRLEWRMVFLVVLVALGGNHLVDGYVDALLALSFVATFLLVNEIMAADRPGFGQYLQLTLTAAILALVKNEGAALLLCATLAGLVGTLVRRRGVKLGMVVCLATALLPLLAWKLSVSHAGLSNDLAGSDLMGQISGRLRSVHSYSLLIESLLLRLPSMILLPPLLVIAFAARRNSISLYVLPACGTYVAVLFAVYMSTPNDFAWHLSTSADRTLLPVWLLATCALLVDLTPKHERE
;
A
#
# COMPACT_ATOMS: atom_id res chain seq x y z
N MET A 1 -25.52 -6.80 0.78
CA MET A 1 -25.81 -6.56 2.21
C MET A 1 -24.71 -7.05 3.14
N LEU A 2 -24.28 -8.32 3.10
CA LEU A 2 -23.27 -8.85 4.03
C LEU A 2 -21.89 -8.17 3.90
N LEU A 3 -21.41 -7.97 2.66
CA LEU A 3 -20.13 -7.30 2.39
C LEU A 3 -20.17 -5.81 2.80
N THR A 4 -21.27 -5.12 2.52
CA THR A 4 -21.51 -3.73 2.93
C THR A 4 -21.51 -3.60 4.45
N ALA A 5 -22.19 -4.52 5.16
CA ALA A 5 -22.19 -4.56 6.61
C ALA A 5 -20.79 -4.87 7.19
N LEU A 6 -20.02 -5.75 6.54
CA LEU A 6 -18.65 -6.06 6.93
C LEU A 6 -17.71 -4.85 6.74
N VAL A 7 -17.80 -4.16 5.61
CA VAL A 7 -17.01 -2.95 5.32
C VAL A 7 -17.37 -1.83 6.29
N VAL A 8 -18.65 -1.61 6.57
CA VAL A 8 -19.11 -0.61 7.55
C VAL A 8 -18.69 -1.00 8.98
N ALA A 9 -18.74 -2.28 9.34
CA ALA A 9 -18.27 -2.76 10.65
C ALA A 9 -16.75 -2.62 10.80
N CYS A 10 -15.98 -2.95 9.77
CA CYS A 10 -14.54 -2.74 9.73
C CYS A 10 -14.18 -1.26 9.79
N LEU A 11 -14.91 -0.39 9.07
CA LEU A 11 -14.74 1.06 9.10
C LEU A 11 -15.10 1.64 10.46
N GLY A 12 -16.21 1.20 11.06
CA GLY A 12 -16.64 1.63 12.40
C GLY A 12 -15.65 1.19 13.49
N MET A 13 -15.19 -0.05 13.44
CA MET A 13 -14.16 -0.56 14.36
C MET A 13 -12.82 0.17 14.17
N PHE A 14 -12.47 0.48 12.92
CA PHE A 14 -11.31 1.28 12.57
C PHE A 14 -11.41 2.72 13.13
N LEU A 15 -12.57 3.38 12.99
CA LEU A 15 -12.81 4.72 13.54
C LEU A 15 -12.77 4.72 15.07
N VAL A 16 -13.27 3.69 15.74
CA VAL A 16 -13.18 3.55 17.21
C VAL A 16 -11.73 3.40 17.66
N VAL A 17 -10.94 2.55 17.01
CA VAL A 17 -9.50 2.41 17.32
C VAL A 17 -8.77 3.72 17.03
N ALA A 18 -9.03 4.38 15.90
CA ALA A 18 -8.46 5.68 15.58
C ALA A 18 -8.82 6.74 16.62
N PHE A 19 -10.08 6.78 17.08
CA PHE A 19 -10.59 7.73 18.09
C PHE A 19 -9.92 7.53 19.45
N THR A 20 -9.73 6.29 19.90
CA THR A 20 -9.03 6.00 21.17
C THR A 20 -7.54 6.38 21.14
N HIS A 21 -6.92 6.38 19.95
CA HIS A 21 -5.53 6.74 19.76
C HIS A 21 -5.31 8.21 19.40
N LEU A 22 -6.34 8.93 18.92
CA LEU A 22 -6.30 10.31 18.43
C LEU A 22 -5.82 11.33 19.47
N PHE A 23 -6.07 11.08 20.76
CA PHE A 23 -5.75 12.01 21.85
C PHE A 23 -4.45 11.69 22.61
N SER A 24 -3.69 10.67 22.19
CA SER A 24 -2.37 10.43 22.76
C SER A 24 -1.36 11.43 22.17
N ARG A 25 -0.48 12.01 23.01
CA ARG A 25 0.63 12.87 22.55
C ARG A 25 1.54 12.17 21.53
N GLN A 26 1.58 10.83 21.53
CA GLN A 26 2.40 10.06 20.60
C GLN A 26 1.81 10.01 19.18
N ASN A 27 0.51 10.22 19.03
CA ASN A 27 -0.23 10.07 17.78
C ASN A 27 -0.66 11.41 17.15
N SER A 28 -0.52 12.52 17.87
CA SER A 28 -0.87 13.85 17.40
C SER A 28 -0.18 14.21 16.09
N LEU A 29 1.08 13.79 15.90
CA LEU A 29 1.83 14.04 14.67
C LEU A 29 1.17 13.39 13.45
N ALA A 30 0.72 12.13 13.55
CA ALA A 30 0.03 11.45 12.46
C ALA A 30 -1.28 12.15 12.10
N VAL A 31 -2.05 12.53 13.13
CA VAL A 31 -3.33 13.23 12.97
C VAL A 31 -3.14 14.59 12.31
N VAL A 32 -2.23 15.42 12.83
CA VAL A 32 -1.96 16.75 12.28
C VAL A 32 -1.47 16.65 10.83
N PHE A 33 -0.58 15.70 10.54
CA PHE A 33 -0.09 15.46 9.18
C PHE A 33 -1.23 15.09 8.21
N VAL A 34 -2.08 14.14 8.59
CA VAL A 34 -3.23 13.71 7.77
C VAL A 34 -4.25 14.83 7.60
N LEU A 35 -4.53 15.62 8.64
CA LEU A 35 -5.43 16.77 8.54
C LEU A 35 -4.85 17.84 7.60
N ALA A 36 -3.55 18.12 7.68
CA ALA A 36 -2.91 19.06 6.77
C ALA A 36 -3.01 18.60 5.30
N LEU A 37 -2.72 17.33 5.02
CA LEU A 37 -2.91 16.76 3.67
C LEU A 37 -4.37 16.81 3.23
N SER A 38 -5.31 16.56 4.14
CA SER A 38 -6.75 16.60 3.84
C SER A 38 -7.20 18.02 3.47
N LEU A 39 -6.73 19.04 4.19
CA LEU A 39 -7.01 20.44 3.86
C LEU A 39 -6.42 20.83 2.49
N ILE A 40 -5.20 20.39 2.19
CA ILE A 40 -4.58 20.63 0.87
C ILE A 40 -5.34 19.91 -0.24
N ALA A 41 -5.76 18.66 0.00
CA ALA A 41 -6.56 17.90 -0.96
C ALA A 41 -7.87 18.63 -1.30
N LEU A 42 -8.54 19.21 -0.30
CA LEU A 42 -9.77 19.98 -0.49
C LEU A 42 -9.57 21.32 -1.22
N ALA A 43 -8.33 21.80 -1.39
CA ALA A 43 -8.04 23.10 -1.98
C ALA A 43 -7.99 23.09 -3.52
N SER A 44 -7.92 21.93 -4.16
CA SER A 44 -7.75 21.83 -5.63
C SER A 44 -8.51 20.64 -6.22
N PRO A 45 -8.88 20.67 -7.51
CA PRO A 45 -9.38 19.48 -8.21
C PRO A 45 -8.28 18.42 -8.40
N SER A 46 -8.64 17.23 -8.90
CA SER A 46 -7.67 16.21 -9.27
C SER A 46 -7.26 16.35 -10.75
N PRO A 47 -6.02 16.80 -11.07
CA PRO A 47 -5.59 16.89 -12.46
C PRO A 47 -5.10 15.55 -13.02
N ALA A 48 -4.69 14.65 -12.14
CA ALA A 48 -3.89 13.50 -12.49
C ALA A 48 -4.76 12.32 -12.99
N TRP A 49 -4.24 11.58 -13.99
CA TRP A 49 -5.07 10.65 -14.77
C TRP A 49 -5.64 9.50 -13.94
N ASP A 50 -4.84 8.68 -13.22
CA ASP A 50 -5.41 7.56 -12.43
C ASP A 50 -6.44 8.05 -11.40
N ALA A 51 -6.15 9.16 -10.73
CA ALA A 51 -7.07 9.77 -9.75
C ALA A 51 -8.43 10.11 -10.34
N ARG A 52 -8.48 10.81 -11.47
CA ARG A 52 -9.76 11.17 -12.11
C ARG A 52 -10.43 10.00 -12.83
N SER A 53 -9.63 9.19 -13.51
CA SER A 53 -10.07 8.22 -14.51
C SER A 53 -10.36 6.85 -13.91
N ILE A 54 -9.77 6.50 -12.77
CA ILE A 54 -9.99 5.24 -12.07
C ILE A 54 -10.74 5.52 -10.76
N TRP A 55 -10.11 6.23 -9.83
CA TRP A 55 -10.59 6.32 -8.46
C TRP A 55 -11.86 7.15 -8.31
N LEU A 56 -11.82 8.41 -8.77
CA LEU A 56 -12.97 9.31 -8.73
C LEU A 56 -14.06 8.87 -9.70
N PHE A 57 -13.70 8.35 -10.88
CA PHE A 57 -14.67 7.85 -11.85
C PHE A 57 -15.51 6.70 -11.27
N HIS A 58 -14.87 5.66 -10.73
CA HIS A 58 -15.59 4.55 -10.10
C HIS A 58 -16.36 5.00 -8.86
N GLY A 59 -15.83 5.95 -8.07
CA GLY A 59 -16.58 6.53 -6.96
C GLY A 59 -17.85 7.24 -7.43
N LYS A 60 -17.78 8.00 -8.53
CA LYS A 60 -18.91 8.69 -9.15
C LYS A 60 -19.97 7.71 -9.61
N ARG A 61 -19.53 6.60 -10.22
CA ARG A 61 -20.42 5.51 -10.61
C ARG A 61 -21.13 4.88 -9.42
N ILE A 62 -20.40 4.53 -8.36
CA ILE A 62 -20.99 3.96 -7.14
C ILE A 62 -22.03 4.93 -6.54
N PHE A 63 -21.74 6.24 -6.54
CA PHE A 63 -22.64 7.27 -6.02
C PHE A 63 -23.96 7.36 -6.80
N TYR A 64 -23.91 7.40 -8.14
CA TYR A 64 -25.11 7.53 -8.98
C TYR A 64 -25.87 6.20 -9.15
N ASP A 65 -25.14 5.09 -9.30
CA ASP A 65 -25.73 3.76 -9.55
C ASP A 65 -26.13 3.06 -8.23
N ALA A 66 -25.80 3.65 -7.08
CA ALA A 66 -26.05 3.11 -5.74
C ALA A 66 -25.59 1.65 -5.55
N SER A 67 -24.49 1.27 -6.21
CA SER A 67 -23.99 -0.11 -6.26
C SER A 67 -22.48 -0.17 -6.12
N LEU A 68 -22.00 -1.02 -5.19
CA LEU A 68 -20.57 -1.32 -5.03
C LEU A 68 -19.95 -2.03 -6.25
N TYR A 69 -20.80 -2.56 -7.13
CA TYR A 69 -20.42 -3.32 -8.31
C TYR A 69 -20.65 -2.52 -9.60
N ALA A 70 -20.90 -1.21 -9.51
CA ALA A 70 -21.21 -0.36 -10.66
C ALA A 70 -20.16 -0.48 -11.78
N GLN A 71 -18.87 -0.63 -11.44
CA GLN A 71 -17.79 -0.78 -12.41
C GLN A 71 -17.72 -2.14 -13.12
N LEU A 72 -18.54 -3.13 -12.74
CA LEU A 72 -18.47 -4.50 -13.29
C LEU A 72 -19.27 -4.71 -14.58
N ASP A 73 -19.87 -3.66 -15.14
CA ASP A 73 -20.64 -3.72 -16.39
C ASP A 73 -19.79 -3.61 -17.67
N ASN A 74 -18.46 -3.55 -17.51
CA ASN A 74 -17.49 -3.38 -18.57
C ASN A 74 -17.60 -2.08 -19.39
N TYR A 75 -18.29 -1.05 -18.91
CA TYR A 75 -18.48 0.20 -19.65
C TYR A 75 -17.16 0.94 -19.96
N ALA A 76 -16.27 1.05 -18.97
CA ALA A 76 -15.00 1.79 -19.09
C ALA A 76 -13.78 0.84 -19.03
N ILE A 77 -13.56 0.05 -20.09
CA ILE A 77 -12.52 -0.99 -20.15
C ILE A 77 -11.12 -0.44 -19.78
N TRP A 78 -10.83 0.80 -20.17
CA TRP A 78 -9.56 1.50 -19.90
C TRP A 78 -9.36 1.93 -18.43
N SER A 79 -10.37 1.76 -17.56
CA SER A 79 -10.41 2.29 -16.19
C SER A 79 -10.10 1.23 -15.11
N HIS A 80 -9.54 0.08 -15.49
CA HIS A 80 -9.25 -1.03 -14.56
C HIS A 80 -10.47 -1.46 -13.74
N ASN A 81 -11.55 -1.86 -14.43
CA ASN A 81 -12.80 -2.31 -13.80
C ASN A 81 -12.61 -3.49 -12.81
N ASP A 82 -11.47 -4.19 -12.89
CA ASP A 82 -11.14 -5.31 -12.01
C ASP A 82 -10.51 -4.89 -10.66
N TYR A 83 -10.14 -3.62 -10.48
CA TYR A 83 -9.59 -3.09 -9.23
C TYR A 83 -10.63 -3.12 -8.10
N PRO A 84 -10.26 -3.42 -6.85
CA PRO A 84 -11.23 -3.46 -5.76
C PRO A 84 -11.91 -2.09 -5.53
N SER A 85 -13.21 -2.12 -5.28
CA SER A 85 -14.02 -0.91 -5.12
C SER A 85 -13.87 -0.22 -3.76
N PHE A 86 -12.91 -0.61 -2.91
CA PHE A 86 -12.77 -0.07 -1.55
C PHE A 86 -12.55 1.45 -1.52
N VAL A 87 -11.52 1.97 -2.20
CA VAL A 87 -11.27 3.42 -2.22
C VAL A 87 -12.41 4.16 -2.95
N PRO A 88 -12.87 3.74 -4.15
CA PRO A 88 -14.05 4.31 -4.79
C PRO A 88 -15.30 4.35 -3.90
N ALA A 89 -15.56 3.31 -3.10
CA ALA A 89 -16.70 3.25 -2.20
C ALA A 89 -16.58 4.26 -1.04
N LEU A 90 -15.36 4.50 -0.52
CA LEU A 90 -15.11 5.57 0.46
C LEU A 90 -15.36 6.95 -0.16
N MET A 91 -14.90 7.16 -1.40
CA MET A 91 -15.17 8.40 -2.15
C MET A 91 -16.68 8.63 -2.34
N ALA A 92 -17.42 7.61 -2.78
CA ALA A 92 -18.87 7.68 -2.90
C ALA A 92 -19.57 7.95 -1.56
N SER A 93 -19.07 7.35 -0.48
CA SER A 93 -19.62 7.57 0.88
C SER A 93 -19.48 9.04 1.30
N VAL A 94 -18.35 9.69 1.01
CA VAL A 94 -18.18 11.12 1.26
C VAL A 94 -19.17 11.94 0.42
N ALA A 95 -19.34 11.62 -0.86
CA ALA A 95 -20.33 12.31 -1.71
C ALA A 95 -21.77 12.16 -1.18
N HIS A 96 -22.15 10.97 -0.67
CA HIS A 96 -23.45 10.76 -0.03
C HIS A 96 -23.66 11.59 1.24
N VAL A 97 -22.61 11.82 2.04
CA VAL A 97 -22.69 12.73 3.20
C VAL A 97 -23.02 14.16 2.78
N PHE A 98 -22.47 14.63 1.66
CA PHE A 98 -22.76 15.96 1.11
C PHE A 98 -24.08 16.02 0.32
N GLY A 99 -24.62 14.88 -0.10
CA GLY A 99 -25.85 14.77 -0.88
C GLY A 99 -25.69 15.06 -2.38
N TYR A 100 -24.47 15.32 -2.86
CA TYR A 100 -24.17 15.54 -4.27
C TYR A 100 -22.72 15.14 -4.60
N TRP A 101 -22.46 14.87 -5.88
CA TRP A 101 -21.10 14.62 -6.34
C TRP A 101 -20.35 15.93 -6.57
N ASN A 102 -19.14 16.02 -6.03
CA ASN A 102 -18.18 17.10 -6.27
C ASN A 102 -16.85 16.48 -6.68
N ASP A 103 -16.13 17.03 -7.68
CA ASP A 103 -14.87 16.43 -8.14
C ASP A 103 -13.65 16.74 -7.23
N VAL A 104 -13.85 17.52 -6.15
CA VAL A 104 -12.83 17.84 -5.13
C VAL A 104 -13.04 17.01 -3.87
N PHE A 105 -14.23 17.05 -3.26
CA PHE A 105 -14.42 16.53 -1.90
C PHE A 105 -14.12 15.04 -1.71
N PRO A 106 -14.57 14.13 -2.59
CA PRO A 106 -14.38 12.70 -2.43
C PRO A 106 -12.91 12.28 -2.33
N LYS A 107 -11.98 13.01 -2.97
CA LYS A 107 -10.56 12.61 -2.93
C LYS A 107 -9.90 12.78 -1.56
N VAL A 108 -10.53 13.51 -0.64
CA VAL A 108 -10.07 13.66 0.75
C VAL A 108 -9.95 12.30 1.47
N VAL A 109 -10.65 11.26 0.99
CA VAL A 109 -10.59 9.93 1.60
C VAL A 109 -9.18 9.35 1.57
N VAL A 110 -8.39 9.69 0.56
CA VAL A 110 -7.05 9.15 0.37
C VAL A 110 -6.13 9.52 1.53
N PRO A 111 -5.89 10.81 1.85
CA PRO A 111 -5.07 11.17 3.01
C PRO A 111 -5.70 10.70 4.32
N LEU A 112 -7.02 10.75 4.47
CA LEU A 112 -7.71 10.23 5.67
C LEU A 112 -7.44 8.73 5.90
N ALA A 113 -7.47 7.93 4.82
CA ALA A 113 -7.22 6.49 4.86
C ALA A 113 -5.75 6.14 5.13
N MET A 114 -4.81 7.09 5.09
CA MET A 114 -3.41 6.88 5.50
C MET A 114 -3.23 6.85 7.01
N LEU A 115 -4.15 7.44 7.78
CA LEU A 115 -4.10 7.51 9.25
C LEU A 115 -3.88 6.15 9.94
N PRO A 116 -4.60 5.05 9.62
CA PRO A 116 -4.35 3.74 10.23
C PRO A 116 -2.88 3.31 10.13
N ALA A 117 -2.32 3.42 8.93
CA ALA A 117 -0.96 2.99 8.67
C ALA A 117 0.05 3.88 9.41
N LEU A 118 -0.17 5.20 9.45
CA LEU A 118 0.70 6.12 10.18
C LEU A 118 0.63 5.92 11.70
N LEU A 119 -0.53 5.58 12.25
CA LEU A 119 -0.69 5.22 13.67
C LEU A 119 0.04 3.93 14.03
N VAL A 120 0.25 3.02 13.07
CA VAL A 120 1.13 1.86 13.25
C VAL A 120 2.60 2.28 13.10
N ILE A 121 2.96 2.99 12.05
CA ILE A 121 4.36 3.25 11.70
C ILE A 121 5.04 4.21 12.68
N LEU A 122 4.46 5.40 12.93
CA LEU A 122 5.18 6.47 13.63
C LEU A 122 5.57 6.12 15.07
N PRO A 123 4.73 5.44 15.89
CA PRO A 123 5.14 5.05 17.23
C PRO A 123 6.34 4.09 17.27
N ARG A 124 6.57 3.32 16.19
CA ARG A 124 7.69 2.37 16.08
C ARG A 124 9.01 3.05 15.72
N ILE A 125 8.95 4.30 15.25
CA ILE A 125 10.11 5.16 15.09
C ILE A 125 10.33 5.88 16.44
N PRO A 126 11.43 5.61 17.15
CA PRO A 126 11.54 5.95 18.57
C PRO A 126 11.70 7.46 18.83
N ARG A 127 12.46 8.18 18.00
CA ARG A 127 12.70 9.62 18.18
C ARG A 127 11.74 10.48 17.36
N LEU A 128 11.31 11.61 17.91
CA LEU A 128 10.39 12.53 17.23
C LEU A 128 11.03 13.12 15.97
N GLU A 129 12.32 13.46 15.99
CA GLU A 129 13.00 14.01 14.83
C GLU A 129 13.01 13.00 13.68
N TRP A 130 13.19 11.71 13.99
CA TRP A 130 13.12 10.65 12.99
C TRP A 130 11.72 10.43 12.43
N ARG A 131 10.67 10.59 13.24
CA ARG A 131 9.29 10.59 12.74
C ARG A 131 9.07 11.73 11.75
N MET A 132 9.59 12.92 12.04
CA MET A 132 9.54 14.06 11.13
C MET A 132 10.31 13.78 9.84
N VAL A 133 11.51 13.19 9.92
CA VAL A 133 12.29 12.77 8.74
C VAL A 133 11.50 11.77 7.89
N PHE A 134 10.85 10.77 8.49
CA PHE A 134 10.00 9.83 7.76
C PHE A 134 8.87 10.54 7.00
N LEU A 135 8.19 11.49 7.63
CA LEU A 135 7.13 12.27 7.00
C LEU A 135 7.65 13.19 5.89
N VAL A 136 8.84 13.79 6.06
CA VAL A 136 9.50 14.57 5.00
C VAL A 136 9.84 13.69 3.80
N VAL A 137 10.36 12.49 4.02
CA VAL A 137 10.63 11.52 2.94
C VAL A 137 9.33 11.09 2.27
N LEU A 138 8.26 10.83 3.03
CA LEU A 138 6.94 10.54 2.47
C LEU A 138 6.43 11.66 1.57
N VAL A 139 6.58 12.93 1.99
CA VAL A 139 6.22 14.10 1.16
C VAL A 139 7.11 14.22 -0.06
N ALA A 140 8.42 14.04 0.08
CA ALA A 140 9.37 14.14 -1.02
C ALA A 140 9.15 13.08 -2.11
N LEU A 141 8.82 11.85 -1.71
CA LEU A 141 8.57 10.74 -2.63
C LEU A 141 7.13 10.72 -3.16
N GLY A 142 6.16 11.04 -2.32
CA GLY A 142 4.74 11.04 -2.69
C GLY A 142 4.33 12.28 -3.49
N GLY A 143 4.95 13.44 -3.23
CA GLY A 143 4.65 14.70 -3.91
C GLY A 143 3.14 15.01 -3.94
N ASN A 144 2.64 15.41 -5.11
CA ASN A 144 1.22 15.71 -5.31
C ASN A 144 0.31 14.49 -5.17
N HIS A 145 0.85 13.26 -5.30
CA HIS A 145 0.07 12.02 -5.19
C HIS A 145 -0.45 11.75 -3.78
N LEU A 146 -0.01 12.54 -2.78
CA LEU A 146 -0.57 12.49 -1.43
C LEU A 146 -1.94 13.19 -1.32
N VAL A 147 -2.29 14.06 -2.26
CA VAL A 147 -3.45 14.98 -2.15
C VAL A 147 -4.31 15.07 -3.42
N ASP A 148 -3.84 14.52 -4.54
CA ASP A 148 -4.55 14.56 -5.82
C ASP A 148 -5.57 13.41 -5.99
N GLY A 149 -5.63 12.44 -5.09
CA GLY A 149 -6.53 11.29 -5.16
C GLY A 149 -5.88 10.00 -5.68
N TYR A 150 -4.57 9.99 -5.93
CA TYR A 150 -3.79 8.76 -6.13
C TYR A 150 -3.78 7.89 -4.87
N VAL A 151 -3.69 6.58 -5.03
CA VAL A 151 -3.74 5.64 -3.90
C VAL A 151 -2.41 4.95 -3.61
N ASP A 152 -1.36 5.22 -4.40
CA ASP A 152 -0.07 4.54 -4.31
C ASP A 152 0.64 4.78 -2.96
N ALA A 153 0.54 5.99 -2.41
CA ALA A 153 1.06 6.29 -1.08
C ALA A 153 0.27 5.61 0.05
N LEU A 154 -1.06 5.50 -0.09
CA LEU A 154 -1.90 4.71 0.82
C LEU A 154 -1.51 3.23 0.77
N LEU A 155 -1.31 2.69 -0.43
CA LEU A 155 -0.86 1.31 -0.64
C LEU A 155 0.51 1.06 0.02
N ALA A 156 1.47 1.95 -0.23
CA ALA A 156 2.82 1.86 0.31
C ALA A 156 2.86 1.93 1.84
N LEU A 157 2.14 2.88 2.45
CA LEU A 157 2.05 2.97 3.91
C LEU A 157 1.36 1.74 4.51
N SER A 158 0.29 1.24 3.89
CA SER A 158 -0.40 0.03 4.33
C SER A 158 0.52 -1.20 4.28
N PHE A 159 1.41 -1.26 3.29
CA PHE A 159 2.44 -2.30 3.20
C PHE A 159 3.46 -2.20 4.33
N VAL A 160 4.02 -1.01 4.58
CA VAL A 160 4.99 -0.81 5.67
C VAL A 160 4.37 -1.17 7.03
N ALA A 161 3.15 -0.71 7.29
CA ALA A 161 2.42 -1.03 8.51
C ALA A 161 2.17 -2.55 8.67
N THR A 162 1.71 -3.22 7.60
CA THR A 162 1.51 -4.68 7.59
C THR A 162 2.81 -5.43 7.86
N PHE A 163 3.91 -5.02 7.21
CA PHE A 163 5.22 -5.64 7.39
C PHE A 163 5.72 -5.52 8.83
N LEU A 164 5.56 -4.35 9.47
CA LEU A 164 5.94 -4.15 10.87
C LEU A 164 5.14 -5.06 11.80
N LEU A 165 3.81 -5.14 11.61
CA LEU A 165 2.94 -5.99 12.43
C LEU A 165 3.27 -7.49 12.28
N VAL A 166 3.54 -7.96 11.05
CA VAL A 166 4.01 -9.33 10.80
C VAL A 166 5.30 -9.60 11.59
N ASN A 167 6.29 -8.71 11.50
CA ASN A 167 7.57 -8.89 12.19
C ASN A 167 7.44 -8.90 13.71
N GLU A 168 6.58 -8.05 14.27
CA GLU A 168 6.30 -8.01 15.71
C GLU A 168 5.63 -9.28 16.21
N ILE A 169 4.60 -9.76 15.50
CA ILE A 169 3.91 -11.00 15.86
C ILE A 169 4.87 -12.20 15.80
N MET A 170 5.80 -12.21 14.84
CA MET A 170 6.86 -13.24 14.78
C MET A 170 7.94 -13.07 15.86
N ALA A 171 8.15 -11.83 16.34
CA ALA A 171 9.09 -11.52 17.41
C ALA A 171 8.52 -11.81 18.81
N ALA A 172 7.20 -11.74 18.99
CA ALA A 172 6.56 -11.93 20.27
C ALA A 172 6.42 -13.41 20.65
N ASP A 173 6.65 -13.73 21.92
CA ASP A 173 6.43 -15.08 22.44
C ASP A 173 4.95 -15.42 22.47
N ARG A 174 4.12 -14.48 22.92
CA ARG A 174 2.65 -14.57 22.97
C ARG A 174 2.02 -13.28 22.44
N PRO A 175 1.78 -13.19 21.12
CA PRO A 175 1.10 -12.03 20.54
C PRO A 175 -0.32 -11.90 21.10
N GLY A 176 -0.73 -10.69 21.45
CA GLY A 176 -2.07 -10.41 21.98
C GLY A 176 -3.13 -10.34 20.88
N PHE A 177 -4.40 -10.50 21.25
CA PHE A 177 -5.53 -10.37 20.32
C PHE A 177 -5.52 -9.05 19.54
N GLY A 178 -5.20 -7.94 20.21
CA GLY A 178 -5.12 -6.62 19.56
C GLY A 178 -4.11 -6.56 18.41
N GLN A 179 -2.97 -7.25 18.51
CA GLN A 179 -1.97 -7.29 17.44
C GLN A 179 -2.48 -8.07 16.23
N TYR A 180 -3.17 -9.19 16.46
CA TYR A 180 -3.81 -9.97 15.41
C TYR A 180 -4.91 -9.19 14.69
N LEU A 181 -5.77 -8.49 15.45
CA LEU A 181 -6.80 -7.64 14.88
C LEU A 181 -6.21 -6.49 14.04
N GLN A 182 -5.19 -5.81 14.55
CA GLN A 182 -4.47 -4.78 13.79
C GLN A 182 -3.91 -5.34 12.49
N LEU A 183 -3.24 -6.51 12.54
CA LEU A 183 -2.72 -7.16 11.35
C LEU A 183 -3.82 -7.47 10.33
N THR A 184 -4.93 -8.08 10.74
CA THR A 184 -6.03 -8.43 9.84
C THR A 184 -6.60 -7.19 9.16
N LEU A 185 -6.86 -6.12 9.91
CA LEU A 185 -7.46 -4.90 9.36
C LEU A 185 -6.50 -4.17 8.40
N THR A 186 -5.23 -4.00 8.79
CA THR A 186 -4.24 -3.34 7.93
C THR A 186 -3.93 -4.17 6.67
N ALA A 187 -3.85 -5.49 6.80
CA ALA A 187 -3.66 -6.38 5.66
C ALA A 187 -4.88 -6.38 4.71
N ALA A 188 -6.10 -6.27 5.24
CA ALA A 188 -7.30 -6.19 4.43
C ALA A 188 -7.35 -4.88 3.64
N ILE A 189 -6.99 -3.75 4.27
CA ILE A 189 -6.83 -2.47 3.57
C ILE A 189 -5.78 -2.61 2.47
N LEU A 190 -4.58 -3.13 2.79
CA LEU A 190 -3.53 -3.33 1.80
C LEU A 190 -4.04 -4.13 0.58
N ALA A 191 -4.71 -5.25 0.81
CA ALA A 191 -5.25 -6.11 -0.25
C ALA A 191 -6.37 -5.45 -1.07
N LEU A 192 -7.11 -4.50 -0.49
CA LEU A 192 -8.26 -3.85 -1.11
C LEU A 192 -7.95 -2.49 -1.76
N VAL A 193 -6.77 -1.91 -1.55
CA VAL A 193 -6.44 -0.60 -2.15
C VAL A 193 -6.24 -0.70 -3.66
N LYS A 194 -5.46 -1.68 -4.12
CA LYS A 194 -5.27 -2.03 -5.55
C LYS A 194 -4.90 -3.52 -5.70
N ASN A 195 -4.84 -4.01 -6.93
CA ASN A 195 -4.36 -5.36 -7.24
C ASN A 195 -2.94 -5.64 -6.71
N GLU A 196 -2.05 -4.65 -6.79
CA GLU A 196 -0.67 -4.71 -6.31
C GLU A 196 -0.59 -4.98 -4.79
N GLY A 197 -1.66 -4.64 -4.05
CA GLY A 197 -1.79 -4.92 -2.63
C GLY A 197 -1.70 -6.40 -2.26
N ALA A 198 -2.27 -7.28 -3.08
CA ALA A 198 -2.17 -8.72 -2.88
C ALA A 198 -0.72 -9.20 -3.02
N ALA A 199 0.02 -8.67 -4.00
CA ALA A 199 1.42 -9.01 -4.21
C ALA A 199 2.30 -8.51 -3.04
N LEU A 200 2.05 -7.28 -2.56
CA LEU A 200 2.72 -6.72 -1.39
C LEU A 200 2.42 -7.51 -0.11
N LEU A 201 1.18 -7.96 0.07
CA LEU A 201 0.80 -8.82 1.19
C LEU A 201 1.52 -10.18 1.15
N LEU A 202 1.66 -10.76 -0.05
CA LEU A 202 2.47 -11.97 -0.25
C LEU A 202 3.95 -11.71 0.11
N CYS A 203 4.52 -10.59 -0.32
CA CYS A 203 5.90 -10.21 0.02
C CYS A 203 6.09 -10.07 1.53
N ALA A 204 5.17 -9.40 2.24
CA ALA A 204 5.21 -9.28 3.70
C ALA A 204 5.10 -10.65 4.39
N THR A 205 4.23 -11.53 3.88
CA THR A 205 4.05 -12.89 4.41
C THR A 205 5.31 -13.72 4.24
N LEU A 206 5.90 -13.75 3.03
CA LEU A 206 7.13 -14.47 2.74
C LEU A 206 8.30 -13.97 3.59
N ALA A 207 8.45 -12.65 3.74
CA ALA A 207 9.47 -12.08 4.59
C ALA A 207 9.30 -12.49 6.06
N GLY A 208 8.05 -12.52 6.56
CA GLY A 208 7.73 -13.04 7.89
C GLY A 208 8.11 -14.51 8.07
N LEU A 209 7.78 -15.36 7.09
CA LEU A 209 8.14 -16.79 7.08
C LEU A 209 9.66 -16.99 7.06
N VAL A 210 10.39 -16.28 6.19
CA VAL A 210 11.86 -16.27 6.19
C VAL A 210 12.37 -15.86 7.57
N GLY A 211 11.73 -14.88 8.21
CA GLY A 211 12.10 -14.47 9.57
C GLY A 211 11.91 -15.53 10.63
N THR A 212 10.87 -16.37 10.52
CA THR A 212 10.70 -17.51 11.42
C THR A 212 11.82 -18.54 11.25
N LEU A 213 12.18 -18.86 10.00
CA LEU A 213 13.26 -19.80 9.68
C LEU A 213 14.60 -19.31 10.23
N VAL A 214 14.94 -18.04 9.98
CA VAL A 214 16.22 -17.47 10.43
C VAL A 214 16.30 -17.37 11.96
N ARG A 215 15.19 -17.04 12.64
CA ARG A 215 15.14 -17.02 14.12
C ARG A 215 14.99 -18.40 14.75
N ARG A 216 14.90 -19.47 13.95
CA ARG A 216 14.62 -20.86 14.39
C ARG A 216 13.36 -20.93 15.27
N ARG A 217 12.34 -20.14 14.93
CA ARG A 217 11.03 -20.12 15.60
C ARG A 217 9.98 -20.80 14.73
N GLY A 218 8.97 -21.38 15.37
CA GLY A 218 7.79 -21.90 14.66
C GLY A 218 6.93 -20.77 14.10
N VAL A 219 6.29 -21.03 12.97
CA VAL A 219 5.28 -20.13 12.38
C VAL A 219 4.10 -20.01 13.34
N LYS A 220 3.68 -18.78 13.66
CA LYS A 220 2.47 -18.57 14.48
C LYS A 220 1.24 -18.77 13.61
N LEU A 221 0.49 -19.84 13.84
CA LEU A 221 -0.75 -20.14 13.11
C LEU A 221 -1.73 -18.96 13.11
N GLY A 222 -1.84 -18.24 14.23
CA GLY A 222 -2.68 -17.04 14.33
C GLY A 222 -2.36 -15.97 13.29
N MET A 223 -1.07 -15.77 12.95
CA MET A 223 -0.67 -14.83 11.89
C MET A 223 -1.19 -15.29 10.53
N VAL A 224 -1.04 -16.58 10.21
CA VAL A 224 -1.49 -17.17 8.94
C VAL A 224 -3.02 -17.03 8.82
N VAL A 225 -3.76 -17.33 9.89
CA VAL A 225 -5.22 -17.17 9.93
C VAL A 225 -5.61 -15.70 9.72
N CYS A 226 -4.91 -14.76 10.34
CA CYS A 226 -5.18 -13.32 10.18
C CYS A 226 -4.96 -12.85 8.74
N LEU A 227 -3.86 -13.26 8.10
CA LEU A 227 -3.53 -12.91 6.72
C LEU A 227 -4.50 -13.57 5.73
N ALA A 228 -4.88 -14.83 5.95
CA ALA A 228 -5.89 -15.51 5.15
C ALA A 228 -7.27 -14.85 5.29
N THR A 229 -7.65 -14.46 6.50
CA THR A 229 -8.91 -13.74 6.76
C THR A 229 -8.93 -12.37 6.07
N ALA A 230 -7.80 -11.66 6.08
CA ALA A 230 -7.65 -10.37 5.40
C ALA A 230 -7.86 -10.44 3.88
N LEU A 231 -7.65 -11.61 3.27
CA LEU A 231 -7.87 -11.83 1.83
C LEU A 231 -9.33 -12.12 1.46
N LEU A 232 -10.21 -12.46 2.42
CA LEU A 232 -11.61 -12.81 2.11
C LEU A 232 -12.37 -11.71 1.38
N PRO A 233 -12.25 -10.41 1.74
CA PRO A 233 -12.91 -9.34 0.99
C PRO A 233 -12.39 -9.23 -0.45
N LEU A 234 -11.08 -9.38 -0.65
CA LEU A 234 -10.48 -9.36 -1.98
C LEU A 234 -10.94 -10.57 -2.81
N LEU A 235 -11.03 -11.76 -2.20
CA LEU A 235 -11.54 -12.96 -2.86
C LEU A 235 -12.99 -12.76 -3.30
N ALA A 236 -13.85 -12.23 -2.43
CA ALA A 236 -15.24 -11.91 -2.77
C ALA A 236 -15.32 -10.91 -3.94
N TRP A 237 -14.45 -9.90 -3.96
CA TRP A 237 -14.34 -8.96 -5.08
C TRP A 237 -13.92 -9.68 -6.37
N LYS A 238 -12.85 -10.47 -6.35
CA LYS A 238 -12.33 -11.16 -7.54
C LYS A 238 -13.29 -12.23 -8.08
N LEU A 239 -14.06 -12.89 -7.22
CA LEU A 239 -15.17 -13.75 -7.66
C LEU A 239 -16.25 -12.96 -8.39
N SER A 240 -16.57 -11.75 -7.93
CA SER A 240 -17.55 -10.87 -8.58
C SER A 240 -17.05 -10.39 -9.95
N VAL A 241 -15.77 -10.00 -10.04
CA VAL A 241 -15.09 -9.65 -11.31
C VAL A 241 -15.14 -10.83 -12.29
N SER A 242 -14.82 -12.04 -11.83
CA SER A 242 -14.87 -13.24 -12.66
C SER A 242 -16.27 -13.57 -13.13
N HIS A 243 -17.29 -13.42 -12.27
CA HIS A 243 -18.68 -13.64 -12.63
C HIS A 243 -19.17 -12.64 -13.69
N ALA A 244 -18.66 -11.40 -13.65
CA ALA A 244 -18.92 -10.38 -14.65
C ALA A 244 -18.16 -10.59 -15.97
N GLY A 245 -17.33 -11.62 -16.09
CA GLY A 245 -16.56 -11.91 -17.31
C GLY A 245 -15.42 -10.92 -17.58
N LEU A 246 -14.97 -10.20 -16.55
CA LEU A 246 -13.89 -9.23 -16.68
C LEU A 246 -12.52 -9.88 -16.47
N SER A 247 -11.54 -9.49 -17.27
CA SER A 247 -10.14 -9.89 -17.14
C SER A 247 -9.24 -8.66 -16.95
N ASN A 248 -8.17 -8.81 -16.17
CA ASN A 248 -7.10 -7.80 -16.10
C ASN A 248 -6.26 -7.85 -17.39
N ASP A 249 -5.65 -6.71 -17.76
CA ASP A 249 -4.82 -6.52 -18.96
C ASP A 249 -3.73 -7.59 -19.12
N LEU A 250 -3.12 -8.02 -18.01
CA LEU A 250 -2.08 -9.05 -18.00
C LEU A 250 -2.62 -10.47 -18.19
N ALA A 251 -3.86 -10.75 -17.75
CA ALA A 251 -4.46 -12.07 -17.88
C ALA A 251 -4.99 -12.32 -19.29
N GLY A 252 -5.33 -11.25 -20.02
CA GLY A 252 -5.77 -11.31 -21.42
C GLY A 252 -4.65 -11.21 -22.45
N SER A 253 -3.38 -11.08 -22.04
CA SER A 253 -2.24 -10.85 -22.95
C SER A 253 -1.39 -12.09 -23.24
N ASP A 254 -0.58 -12.03 -24.31
CA ASP A 254 0.46 -13.03 -24.59
C ASP A 254 1.67 -12.83 -23.65
N LEU A 255 1.49 -13.21 -22.40
CA LEU A 255 2.47 -13.02 -21.33
C LEU A 255 3.81 -13.70 -21.64
N MET A 256 3.78 -14.93 -22.18
CA MET A 256 4.99 -15.70 -22.46
C MET A 256 5.74 -15.12 -23.66
N GLY A 257 5.04 -14.75 -24.74
CA GLY A 257 5.64 -14.09 -25.89
C GLY A 257 6.29 -12.75 -25.49
N GLN A 258 5.59 -11.93 -24.72
CA GLN A 258 6.08 -10.64 -24.24
C GLN A 258 7.36 -10.77 -23.39
N ILE A 259 7.35 -11.68 -22.40
CA ILE A 259 8.53 -11.94 -21.57
C ILE A 259 9.69 -12.43 -22.45
N SER A 260 9.45 -13.41 -23.32
CA SER A 260 10.51 -13.99 -24.16
C SER A 260 11.15 -12.97 -25.11
N GLY A 261 10.34 -12.05 -25.67
CA GLY A 261 10.82 -10.98 -26.54
C GLY A 261 11.67 -9.96 -25.78
N ARG A 262 11.21 -9.53 -24.59
CA ARG A 262 11.93 -8.53 -23.78
C ARG A 262 13.19 -9.09 -23.13
N LEU A 263 13.19 -10.35 -22.68
CA LEU A 263 14.38 -10.99 -22.11
C LEU A 263 15.55 -11.10 -23.08
N ARG A 264 15.29 -11.04 -24.40
CA ARG A 264 16.32 -11.04 -25.46
C ARG A 264 16.80 -9.63 -25.83
N SER A 265 16.16 -8.58 -25.34
CA SER A 265 16.43 -7.19 -25.72
C SER A 265 17.25 -6.47 -24.66
N VAL A 266 18.51 -6.15 -24.98
CA VAL A 266 19.40 -5.35 -24.12
C VAL A 266 18.77 -3.99 -23.78
N HIS A 267 18.06 -3.39 -24.73
CA HIS A 267 17.34 -2.13 -24.52
C HIS A 267 16.24 -2.23 -23.46
N SER A 268 15.58 -3.38 -23.35
CA SER A 268 14.56 -3.59 -22.30
C SER A 268 15.20 -3.62 -20.91
N TYR A 269 16.37 -4.24 -20.76
CA TYR A 269 17.11 -4.21 -19.50
C TYR A 269 17.63 -2.81 -19.16
N SER A 270 18.15 -2.07 -20.15
CA SER A 270 18.66 -0.72 -19.91
C SER A 270 17.56 0.20 -19.41
N LEU A 271 16.40 0.21 -20.08
CA LEU A 271 15.24 1.01 -19.66
C LEU A 271 14.72 0.61 -18.27
N LEU A 272 14.70 -0.69 -17.97
CA LEU A 272 14.25 -1.17 -16.67
C LEU A 272 15.20 -0.76 -15.54
N ILE A 273 16.50 -0.97 -15.74
CA ILE A 273 17.53 -0.58 -14.76
C ILE A 273 17.50 0.93 -14.54
N GLU A 274 17.40 1.70 -15.63
CA GLU A 274 17.28 3.16 -15.56
C GLU A 274 16.06 3.58 -14.74
N SER A 275 14.90 3.00 -15.04
CA SER A 275 13.63 3.36 -14.42
C SER A 275 13.51 2.91 -12.97
N LEU A 276 14.08 1.75 -12.59
CA LEU A 276 13.95 1.22 -11.24
C LEU A 276 15.10 1.63 -10.31
N LEU A 277 16.34 1.67 -10.82
CA LEU A 277 17.55 1.80 -9.99
C LEU A 277 18.26 3.15 -10.14
N LEU A 278 18.21 3.77 -11.33
CA LEU A 278 19.01 4.98 -11.62
C LEU A 278 18.21 6.29 -11.54
N ARG A 279 16.95 6.24 -11.15
CA ARG A 279 16.20 7.47 -10.84
C ARG A 279 16.67 8.10 -9.54
N LEU A 280 16.58 9.43 -9.47
CA LEU A 280 17.11 10.23 -8.37
C LEU A 280 16.67 9.74 -6.97
N PRO A 281 15.39 9.40 -6.72
CA PRO A 281 14.97 8.83 -5.43
C PRO A 281 15.67 7.52 -5.10
N SER A 282 15.78 6.62 -6.09
CA SER A 282 16.47 5.33 -5.96
C SER A 282 17.95 5.55 -5.63
N MET A 283 18.63 6.46 -6.32
CA MET A 283 20.05 6.76 -6.11
C MET A 283 20.35 7.38 -4.75
N ILE A 284 19.45 8.21 -4.21
CA ILE A 284 19.62 8.83 -2.89
C ILE A 284 19.36 7.82 -1.77
N LEU A 285 18.41 6.90 -1.96
CA LEU A 285 17.99 5.94 -0.93
C LEU A 285 18.75 4.60 -0.95
N LEU A 286 19.37 4.22 -2.08
CA LEU A 286 20.17 2.99 -2.20
C LEU A 286 21.40 2.95 -1.27
N PRO A 287 22.23 4.00 -1.17
CA PRO A 287 23.42 3.97 -0.32
C PRO A 287 23.08 3.85 1.18
N PRO A 288 22.11 4.61 1.74
CA PRO A 288 21.62 4.36 3.10
C PRO A 288 21.07 2.95 3.29
N LEU A 289 20.36 2.39 2.30
CA LEU A 289 19.88 1.00 2.31
C LEU A 289 20.99 -0.04 2.42
N LEU A 290 22.09 0.14 1.70
CA LEU A 290 23.26 -0.73 1.78
C LEU A 290 24.01 -0.57 3.12
N VAL A 291 24.03 0.64 3.67
CA VAL A 291 24.57 0.90 5.02
C VAL A 291 23.70 0.23 6.10
N ILE A 292 22.37 0.21 5.95
CA ILE A 292 21.47 -0.57 6.81
C ILE A 292 21.78 -2.05 6.66
N ALA A 293 21.85 -2.58 5.44
CA ALA A 293 22.17 -3.99 5.20
C ALA A 293 23.46 -4.43 5.91
N PHE A 294 24.44 -3.53 5.98
CA PHE A 294 25.72 -3.76 6.63
C PHE A 294 25.65 -3.59 8.17
N ALA A 295 24.94 -2.58 8.67
CA ALA A 295 24.78 -2.28 10.10
C ALA A 295 23.71 -3.15 10.81
N ALA A 296 22.77 -3.71 10.06
CA ALA A 296 21.60 -4.49 10.51
C ALA A 296 21.94 -5.88 11.05
N ARG A 297 23.22 -6.27 11.13
CA ARG A 297 23.65 -7.50 11.81
C ARG A 297 23.24 -7.56 13.29
N ARG A 298 22.65 -6.50 13.86
CA ARG A 298 22.29 -6.38 15.29
C ARG A 298 20.79 -6.29 15.61
N ASN A 299 19.90 -6.02 14.64
CA ASN A 299 18.47 -5.78 14.90
C ASN A 299 17.54 -6.73 14.13
N SER A 300 16.33 -6.92 14.68
CA SER A 300 15.42 -7.99 14.29
C SER A 300 14.53 -7.68 13.07
N ILE A 301 14.28 -6.40 12.75
CA ILE A 301 13.37 -5.98 11.66
C ILE A 301 14.11 -5.88 10.32
N SER A 302 15.29 -5.25 10.31
CA SER A 302 16.02 -4.94 9.07
C SER A 302 16.58 -6.15 8.34
N LEU A 303 16.75 -7.28 9.04
CA LEU A 303 17.14 -8.54 8.42
C LEU A 303 16.13 -9.02 7.35
N TYR A 304 14.84 -8.63 7.48
CA TYR A 304 13.78 -9.10 6.58
C TYR A 304 13.31 -8.04 5.59
N VAL A 305 13.80 -6.81 5.73
CA VAL A 305 13.49 -5.70 4.83
C VAL A 305 14.08 -5.97 3.45
N LEU A 306 15.34 -6.43 3.36
CA LEU A 306 15.98 -6.70 2.07
C LEU A 306 15.29 -7.84 1.30
N PRO A 307 14.97 -9.01 1.92
CA PRO A 307 14.14 -10.00 1.25
C PRO A 307 12.80 -9.43 0.78
N ALA A 308 12.07 -8.68 1.61
CA ALA A 308 10.77 -8.11 1.23
C ALA A 308 10.88 -7.16 0.03
N CYS A 309 11.83 -6.21 0.08
CA CYS A 309 12.10 -5.28 -1.00
C CYS A 309 12.55 -6.02 -2.27
N GLY A 310 13.47 -6.98 -2.14
CA GLY A 310 13.98 -7.77 -3.26
C GLY A 310 12.90 -8.61 -3.93
N THR A 311 12.04 -9.28 -3.14
CA THR A 311 10.90 -10.03 -3.66
C THR A 311 9.92 -9.13 -4.39
N TYR A 312 9.59 -7.95 -3.84
CA TYR A 312 8.67 -7.04 -4.50
C TYR A 312 9.27 -6.40 -5.77
N VAL A 313 10.57 -6.05 -5.77
CA VAL A 313 11.27 -5.61 -6.99
C VAL A 313 11.27 -6.71 -8.05
N ALA A 314 11.41 -7.98 -7.67
CA ALA A 314 11.29 -9.11 -8.60
C ALA A 314 9.86 -9.25 -9.16
N VAL A 315 8.82 -8.99 -8.36
CA VAL A 315 7.44 -8.91 -8.84
C VAL A 315 7.29 -7.78 -9.86
N LEU A 316 7.80 -6.58 -9.57
CA LEU A 316 7.75 -5.46 -10.51
C LEU A 316 8.51 -5.78 -11.80
N PHE A 317 9.68 -6.41 -11.70
CA PHE A 317 10.43 -6.90 -12.86
C PHE A 317 9.56 -7.80 -13.73
N ALA A 318 8.90 -8.79 -13.13
CA ALA A 318 8.01 -9.70 -13.86
C ALA A 318 6.86 -8.95 -14.53
N VAL A 319 6.17 -8.06 -13.80
CA VAL A 319 5.04 -7.25 -14.30
C VAL A 319 5.45 -6.36 -15.49
N TYR A 320 6.58 -5.66 -15.39
CA TYR A 320 7.06 -4.81 -16.48
C TYR A 320 7.50 -5.64 -17.68
N MET A 321 8.17 -6.77 -17.47
CA MET A 321 8.57 -7.66 -18.56
C MET A 321 7.38 -8.35 -19.24
N SER A 322 6.25 -8.50 -18.54
CA SER A 322 5.01 -9.10 -19.06
C SER A 322 3.94 -8.10 -19.50
N THR A 323 4.22 -6.79 -19.54
CA THR A 323 3.18 -5.81 -19.87
C THR A 323 2.76 -5.88 -21.34
N PRO A 324 1.47 -5.81 -21.69
CA PRO A 324 1.05 -5.68 -23.09
C PRO A 324 1.26 -4.27 -23.66
N ASN A 325 1.48 -3.28 -22.80
CA ASN A 325 1.63 -1.89 -23.20
C ASN A 325 3.02 -1.57 -23.74
N ASP A 326 3.15 -0.39 -24.35
CA ASP A 326 4.47 0.15 -24.69
C ASP A 326 5.36 0.20 -23.44
N PHE A 327 6.55 -0.37 -23.56
CA PHE A 327 7.40 -0.65 -22.40
C PHE A 327 7.97 0.64 -21.79
N ALA A 328 8.41 1.59 -22.64
CA ALA A 328 8.95 2.86 -22.19
C ALA A 328 7.86 3.75 -21.57
N TRP A 329 6.67 3.79 -22.19
CA TRP A 329 5.51 4.49 -21.65
C TRP A 329 5.08 3.91 -20.30
N HIS A 330 4.97 2.59 -20.16
CA HIS A 330 4.57 1.96 -18.90
C HIS A 330 5.57 2.28 -17.78
N LEU A 331 6.88 2.14 -18.04
CA LEU A 331 7.89 2.49 -17.05
C LEU A 331 7.88 3.98 -16.68
N SER A 332 7.76 4.86 -17.67
CA SER A 332 7.79 6.31 -17.42
C SER A 332 6.60 6.82 -16.61
N THR A 333 5.46 6.12 -16.66
CA THR A 333 4.22 6.53 -16.00
C THR A 333 3.98 5.87 -14.64
N SER A 334 4.54 4.68 -14.37
CA SER A 334 4.25 3.93 -13.12
C SER A 334 5.44 3.57 -12.24
N ALA A 335 6.69 3.57 -12.74
CA ALA A 335 7.84 3.04 -11.99
C ALA A 335 8.05 3.73 -10.64
N ASP A 336 8.03 5.07 -10.60
CA ASP A 336 8.28 5.83 -9.36
C ASP A 336 7.24 5.53 -8.28
N ARG A 337 5.97 5.47 -8.68
CA ARG A 337 4.84 5.26 -7.75
C ARG A 337 4.82 3.83 -7.24
N THR A 338 5.08 2.86 -8.12
CA THR A 338 5.08 1.43 -7.76
C THR A 338 6.26 1.03 -6.88
N LEU A 339 7.36 1.79 -6.88
CA LEU A 339 8.51 1.60 -5.99
C LEU A 339 8.37 2.26 -4.62
N LEU A 340 7.37 3.13 -4.42
CA LEU A 340 7.13 3.80 -3.14
C LEU A 340 7.07 2.84 -1.92
N PRO A 341 6.46 1.64 -2.00
CA PRO A 341 6.49 0.66 -0.90
C PRO A 341 7.91 0.25 -0.49
N VAL A 342 8.84 0.12 -1.45
CA VAL A 342 10.24 -0.23 -1.22
C VAL A 342 10.94 0.90 -0.46
N TRP A 343 10.79 2.13 -0.96
CA TRP A 343 11.46 3.30 -0.41
C TRP A 343 10.98 3.66 0.99
N LEU A 344 9.67 3.57 1.25
CA LEU A 344 9.14 3.83 2.57
C LEU A 344 9.51 2.73 3.57
N LEU A 345 9.50 1.46 3.17
CA LEU A 345 9.92 0.37 4.04
C LEU A 345 11.39 0.50 4.43
N ALA A 346 12.25 0.76 3.43
CA ALA A 346 13.67 1.05 3.60
C ALA A 346 13.93 2.19 4.59
N THR A 347 13.24 3.33 4.38
CA THR A 347 13.38 4.52 5.22
C THR A 347 12.92 4.24 6.65
N CYS A 348 11.78 3.56 6.82
CA CYS A 348 11.28 3.19 8.14
C CYS A 348 12.31 2.31 8.88
N ALA A 349 12.85 1.29 8.21
CA ALA A 349 13.84 0.40 8.79
C ALA A 349 15.13 1.14 9.21
N LEU A 350 15.62 2.05 8.37
CA LEU A 350 16.78 2.90 8.66
C LEU A 350 16.59 3.65 9.99
N LEU A 351 15.47 4.35 10.10
CA LEU A 351 15.19 5.24 11.23
C LEU A 351 14.98 4.48 12.53
N VAL A 352 14.41 3.27 12.45
CA VAL A 352 14.32 2.36 13.60
C VAL A 352 15.70 1.86 14.02
N ASP A 353 16.58 1.54 13.08
CA ASP A 353 17.89 0.95 13.36
C ASP A 353 18.94 1.95 13.86
N LEU A 354 18.91 3.19 13.37
CA LEU A 354 19.83 4.25 13.78
C LEU A 354 19.68 4.67 15.25
N THR A 355 18.65 4.17 15.95
CA THR A 355 18.41 4.52 17.35
C THR A 355 19.17 3.57 18.29
N PRO A 356 20.02 4.07 19.20
CA PRO A 356 20.75 3.23 20.16
C PRO A 356 19.84 2.31 20.98
N LYS A 357 20.31 1.10 21.34
CA LYS A 357 19.51 0.12 22.12
C LYS A 357 19.02 0.66 23.47
N HIS A 358 19.76 1.56 24.12
CA HIS A 358 19.38 2.15 25.41
C HIS A 358 18.19 3.11 25.35
N GLU A 359 17.76 3.56 24.17
CA GLU A 359 16.62 4.48 24.01
C GLU A 359 15.33 3.76 23.55
N ARG A 360 15.31 2.41 23.52
CA ARG A 360 14.17 1.59 23.04
C ARG A 360 13.38 0.89 24.14
N GLU A 361 13.89 0.90 25.36
CA GLU A 361 13.24 0.43 26.60
C GLU A 361 12.73 1.63 27.38
#